data_AF-D6ZFR7-F1
#
_entry.id   AF-D6ZFR7-F1
#
_cell.length_a   1.000
_cell.length_b   1.000
_cell.length_c   1.000
_cell.angle_alpha   90.00
_cell.angle_beta   90.00
_cell.angle_gamma   90.00
#
_symmetry.space_group_name_H-M   'P 1'
#
loop_
_entity.id
_entity.type
_entity.pdbx_description
1 polymer ?
#
loop_
_entity_poly.entity_id
_entity_poly.type
_entity_poly.pdbx_seq_one_letter_code
_entity_poly.pdbx_strand_id
1 'polypeptide(L)'
;MKLDIEKARQAGRDVLTAADELRSDPVPDSLRSGSQRLRGLSLSDALNDAATGYEDFLKRFGNELEWLGNAVVSAADQVEQTDEAAKASIKQLGIPG
;
A
#
# COMPACT_ATOMS: atom_id res chain seq x y z
N MET A 1 -26.63 5.08 1.54
CA MET A 1 -25.70 4.18 0.83
C MET A 1 -25.03 3.32 1.90
N LYS A 2 -25.07 1.98 1.79
CA LYS A 2 -24.43 1.09 2.77
C LYS A 2 -23.02 0.76 2.29
N LEU A 3 -22.03 0.80 3.18
CA LEU A 3 -20.66 0.39 2.84
C LEU A 3 -20.63 -1.12 2.64
N ASP A 4 -20.01 -1.56 1.54
CA ASP A 4 -19.66 -2.97 1.33
C ASP A 4 -18.30 -3.23 1.96
N ILE A 5 -18.32 -3.80 3.16
CA ILE A 5 -17.15 -3.97 4.04
C ILE A 5 -16.14 -4.94 3.40
N GLU A 6 -16.59 -6.03 2.79
CA GLU A 6 -15.72 -6.99 2.12
C GLU A 6 -15.04 -6.36 0.92
N LYS A 7 -15.79 -5.57 0.14
CA LYS A 7 -15.19 -4.82 -0.97
C LYS A 7 -14.15 -3.80 -0.48
N ALA A 8 -14.40 -3.14 0.65
CA ALA A 8 -13.44 -2.22 1.24
C ALA A 8 -12.16 -2.94 1.73
N ARG A 9 -12.29 -4.08 2.42
CA ARG A 9 -11.15 -4.92 2.81
C ARG A 9 -10.33 -5.36 1.61
N GLN A 10 -11.01 -5.83 0.56
CA GLN A 10 -10.33 -6.28 -0.64
C GLN A 10 -9.58 -5.13 -1.29
N ALA A 11 -10.19 -3.95 -1.43
CA ALA A 11 -9.52 -2.77 -1.96
C ALA A 11 -8.27 -2.38 -1.13
N GLY A 12 -8.35 -2.46 0.21
CA GLY A 12 -7.18 -2.22 1.07
C GLY A 12 -6.06 -3.25 0.86
N ARG A 13 -6.40 -4.54 0.70
CA ARG A 13 -5.44 -5.61 0.38
C ARG A 13 -4.82 -5.48 -1.01
N ASP A 14 -5.58 -5.01 -1.98
CA ASP A 14 -5.08 -4.74 -3.33
C ASP A 14 -4.04 -3.60 -3.29
N VAL A 15 -4.27 -2.56 -2.48
CA VAL A 15 -3.30 -1.48 -2.25
C VAL A 15 -2.04 -1.99 -1.54
N LEU A 16 -2.17 -2.89 -0.56
CA LEU A 16 -1.00 -3.51 0.08
C LEU A 16 -0.17 -4.34 -0.90
N THR A 17 -0.84 -5.12 -1.76
CA THR A 17 -0.18 -5.87 -2.83
C THR A 17 0.58 -4.92 -3.77
N ALA A 18 -0.03 -3.81 -4.17
CA ALA A 18 0.63 -2.80 -5.00
C ALA A 18 1.85 -2.17 -4.32
N ALA A 19 1.82 -2.00 -2.98
CA ALA A 19 2.98 -1.52 -2.22
C ALA A 19 4.15 -2.51 -2.28
N ASP A 20 3.88 -3.80 -2.16
CA ASP A 20 4.89 -4.87 -2.22
C ASP A 20 5.45 -5.05 -3.63
N GLU A 21 4.59 -4.97 -4.66
CA GLU A 21 5.01 -4.97 -6.06
C GLU A 21 5.93 -3.80 -6.38
N LEU A 22 5.58 -2.58 -5.91
CA LEU A 22 6.40 -1.40 -6.10
C LEU A 22 7.77 -1.54 -5.44
N ARG A 23 7.83 -2.05 -4.20
CA ARG A 23 9.11 -2.27 -3.48
C ARG A 23 10.00 -3.32 -4.13
N SER A 24 9.41 -4.22 -4.92
CA SER A 24 10.12 -5.30 -5.60
C SER A 24 10.62 -4.92 -7.00
N ASP A 25 10.45 -3.66 -7.42
CA ASP A 25 10.89 -3.18 -8.74
C ASP A 25 12.43 -3.28 -8.88
N PRO A 26 12.95 -4.05 -9.86
CA PRO A 26 14.38 -4.29 -10.03
C PRO A 26 15.13 -3.18 -10.80
N VAL A 27 14.46 -2.08 -11.16
CA VAL A 27 15.07 -0.97 -11.92
C VAL A 27 16.33 -0.40 -11.24
N PRO A 28 16.39 -0.13 -9.91
CA PRO A 28 17.61 0.36 -9.27
C PRO A 28 18.81 -0.55 -9.48
N ASP A 29 18.62 -1.86 -9.34
CA ASP A 29 19.68 -2.85 -9.52
C ASP A 29 20.15 -2.91 -10.98
N SER A 30 19.21 -2.77 -11.91
CA SER A 30 19.52 -2.69 -13.34
C SER A 30 20.36 -1.45 -13.68
N LEU A 31 20.02 -0.30 -13.09
CA LEU A 31 20.77 0.95 -13.24
C LEU A 31 22.18 0.85 -12.67
N ARG A 32 22.34 0.26 -11.48
CA ARG A 32 23.66 -0.01 -10.87
C ARG A 32 24.49 -0.97 -11.70
N SER A 33 23.89 -2.03 -12.22
CA SER A 33 24.57 -2.97 -13.11
C SER A 33 25.07 -2.26 -14.37
N GLY A 34 24.25 -1.38 -14.96
CA GLY A 34 24.64 -0.52 -16.07
C GLY A 34 25.80 0.41 -15.71
N SER A 35 25.73 1.05 -14.54
CA SER A 35 26.79 1.95 -14.05
C SER A 35 28.13 1.23 -13.93
N GLN A 36 28.15 0.01 -13.38
CA GLN A 36 29.38 -0.79 -13.24
C GLN A 36 30.05 -1.08 -14.59
N ARG A 37 29.24 -1.33 -15.64
CA ARG A 37 29.74 -1.59 -17.00
C ARG A 37 30.30 -0.36 -17.70
N LEU A 38 29.91 0.84 -17.25
CA LEU A 38 30.27 2.12 -17.83
C LEU A 38 31.26 2.92 -16.95
N ARG A 39 31.86 2.26 -15.96
CA ARG A 39 32.73 2.89 -14.96
C ARG A 39 33.84 3.71 -15.62
N GLY A 40 34.00 4.96 -15.15
CA GLY A 40 34.97 5.91 -15.71
C GLY A 40 34.40 6.82 -16.81
N LEU A 41 33.17 6.58 -17.26
CA LEU A 41 32.38 7.52 -18.06
C LEU A 41 31.46 8.32 -17.14
N SER A 42 31.16 9.58 -17.50
CA SER A 42 30.21 10.43 -16.78
C SER A 42 28.81 9.83 -16.65
N LEU A 43 28.44 8.95 -17.58
CA LEU A 43 27.17 8.22 -17.55
C LEU A 43 27.08 7.23 -16.37
N SER A 44 28.21 6.73 -15.84
CA SER A 44 28.22 5.84 -14.68
C SER A 44 27.68 6.52 -13.43
N ASP A 45 28.08 7.77 -13.18
CA ASP A 45 27.63 8.54 -12.03
C ASP A 45 26.14 8.89 -12.17
N ALA A 46 25.72 9.35 -13.35
CA ALA A 46 24.31 9.64 -13.62
C ALA A 46 23.39 8.42 -13.43
N LEU A 47 23.85 7.21 -13.77
CA LEU A 47 23.10 5.97 -13.53
C LEU A 47 23.01 5.61 -12.04
N ASN A 48 24.05 5.86 -11.26
CA ASN A 48 24.00 5.66 -9.80
C ASN A 48 23.04 6.65 -9.14
N ASP A 49 23.12 7.93 -9.52
CA ASP A 49 22.21 8.97 -9.01
C ASP A 49 20.74 8.65 -9.36
N ALA A 50 20.49 8.19 -10.59
CA ALA A 50 19.17 7.74 -11.01
C ALA A 50 18.68 6.53 -10.19
N ALA A 51 19.57 5.56 -9.90
CA ALA A 51 19.22 4.40 -9.08
C ALA A 51 18.81 4.83 -7.66
N THR A 52 19.59 5.70 -7.02
CA THR A 52 19.29 6.23 -5.68
C THR A 52 17.99 7.03 -5.67
N GLY A 53 17.78 7.92 -6.64
CA GLY A 53 16.55 8.69 -6.74
C GLY A 53 15.31 7.81 -6.95
N TYR A 54 15.44 6.74 -7.73
CA TYR A 54 14.34 5.80 -7.93
C TYR A 54 14.07 4.96 -6.67
N GLU A 55 15.08 4.52 -5.93
CA GLU A 55 14.86 3.82 -4.65
C GLU A 55 14.15 4.69 -3.61
N ASP A 56 14.53 5.96 -3.51
CA ASP A 56 13.86 6.91 -2.62
C ASP A 56 12.38 7.07 -3.01
N PHE A 57 12.09 7.11 -4.31
CA PHE A 57 10.74 7.08 -4.85
C PHE A 57 10.01 5.79 -4.43
N LEU A 58 10.57 4.60 -4.72
CA LEU A 58 9.94 3.31 -4.40
C LEU A 58 9.64 3.19 -2.91
N LYS A 59 10.60 3.59 -2.06
CA LYS A 59 10.43 3.57 -0.61
C LYS A 59 9.33 4.51 -0.15
N ARG A 60 9.33 5.76 -0.62
CA ARG A 60 8.33 6.75 -0.20
C ARG A 60 6.93 6.33 -0.62
N PHE A 61 6.73 6.03 -1.91
CA PHE A 61 5.42 5.66 -2.43
C PHE A 61 4.96 4.30 -1.91
N GLY A 62 5.86 3.34 -1.71
CA GLY A 62 5.54 2.07 -1.05
C GLY A 62 5.01 2.27 0.36
N ASN A 63 5.61 3.17 1.15
CA ASN A 63 5.12 3.50 2.49
C ASN A 63 3.76 4.22 2.48
N GLU A 64 3.54 5.11 1.52
CA GLU A 64 2.25 5.80 1.36
C GLU A 64 1.12 4.82 0.99
N LEU A 65 1.39 3.87 0.08
CA LEU A 65 0.46 2.79 -0.27
C LEU A 65 0.21 1.87 0.92
N GLU A 66 1.25 1.46 1.64
CA GLU A 66 1.08 0.62 2.83
C GLU A 66 0.19 1.30 3.89
N TRP A 67 0.44 2.59 4.15
CA TRP A 67 -0.38 3.37 5.07
C TRP A 67 -1.84 3.41 4.61
N LEU A 68 -2.08 3.68 3.32
CA LEU A 68 -3.43 3.75 2.76
C LEU A 68 -4.15 2.39 2.85
N GLY A 69 -3.50 1.31 2.45
CA GLY A 69 -4.05 -0.04 2.50
C GLY A 69 -4.47 -0.43 3.93
N ASN A 70 -3.57 -0.21 4.90
CA ASN A 70 -3.85 -0.45 6.30
C ASN A 70 -4.98 0.43 6.84
N ALA A 71 -5.04 1.71 6.46
CA ALA A 71 -6.10 2.62 6.88
C ALA A 71 -7.47 2.16 6.37
N VAL A 72 -7.56 1.71 5.11
CA VAL A 72 -8.80 1.22 4.51
C VAL A 72 -9.27 -0.07 5.19
N VAL A 73 -8.38 -1.03 5.42
CA VAL A 73 -8.71 -2.28 6.13
C VAL A 73 -9.19 -1.97 7.55
N SER A 74 -8.46 -1.11 8.28
CA SER A 74 -8.83 -0.73 9.65
C SER A 74 -10.18 -0.03 9.70
N ALA A 75 -10.48 0.87 8.76
CA ALA A 75 -11.77 1.53 8.67
C ALA A 75 -12.92 0.53 8.41
N ALA A 76 -12.70 -0.45 7.52
CA ALA A 76 -13.68 -1.50 7.25
C ALA A 76 -13.99 -2.32 8.51
N ASP A 77 -12.96 -2.69 9.27
CA ASP A 77 -13.12 -3.45 10.52
C ASP A 77 -13.86 -2.65 11.61
N GLN A 78 -13.59 -1.35 11.73
CA GLN A 78 -14.31 -0.48 12.67
C GLN A 78 -15.81 -0.35 12.33
N VAL A 79 -16.14 -0.27 11.04
CA VAL A 79 -17.54 -0.21 10.59
C VAL A 79 -18.27 -1.52 10.92
N GLU A 80 -17.64 -2.67 10.66
CA GLU A 80 -18.24 -3.98 11.00
C GLU A 80 -18.50 -4.11 12.50
N GLN A 81 -17.53 -3.74 13.33
CA GLN A 81 -17.67 -3.78 14.79
C GLN A 81 -18.81 -2.87 15.28
N THR A 82 -18.96 -1.69 14.66
CA THR A 82 -20.03 -0.74 14.99
C THR A 82 -21.40 -1.29 14.60
N ASP A 83 -21.52 -1.89 13.41
CA ASP A 83 -22.75 -2.52 12.93
C ASP A 83 -23.17 -3.69 13.83
N GLU A 84 -22.22 -4.54 14.24
CA GLU A 84 -22.50 -5.65 15.15
C GLU A 84 -22.89 -5.17 16.55
N ALA A 85 -22.24 -4.14 17.08
CA ALA A 85 -22.62 -3.52 18.36
C ALA A 85 -24.04 -2.94 18.29
N ALA A 86 -24.38 -2.23 17.21
CA ALA A 86 -25.71 -1.66 17.02
C ALA A 86 -26.79 -2.75 16.94
N LYS A 87 -26.55 -3.84 16.20
CA LYS A 87 -27.46 -5.01 16.13
C LYS A 87 -27.68 -5.63 17.51
N ALA A 88 -26.62 -5.78 18.31
CA ALA A 88 -26.71 -6.33 19.65
C ALA A 88 -27.56 -5.43 20.58
N SER A 89 -27.38 -4.11 20.52
CA SER A 89 -28.18 -3.15 21.28
C SER A 89 -29.66 -3.14 20.88
N ILE A 90 -29.97 -3.20 19.58
CA ILE A 90 -31.36 -3.28 19.09
C ILE A 90 -32.04 -4.56 19.60
N LYS A 91 -31.33 -5.70 19.57
CA LYS A 91 -31.83 -6.98 20.08
C LYS A 91 -32.14 -6.93 21.59
N GLN A 92 -31.34 -6.22 22.38
CA GLN A 92 -31.59 -6.03 23.82
C GLN A 92 -32.79 -5.12 24.10
N LEU A 93 -33.09 -4.16 23.24
CA LEU A 93 -34.22 -3.24 23.39
C LEU A 93 -35.58 -3.85 23.02
N GLY A 94 -35.61 -5.10 22.51
CA GLY A 94 -36.84 -5.82 22.17
C GLY A 94 -37.62 -5.21 21.00
N ILE A 95 -36.99 -4.31 20.24
CA ILE A 95 -37.58 -3.72 19.04
C ILE A 95 -37.47 -4.78 17.93
N PRO A 96 -38.59 -5.28 17.36
CA PRO A 96 -38.54 -6.21 16.24
C PRO A 96 -37.88 -5.52 15.05
N GLY A 97 -36.89 -6.21 14.46
CA GLY A 97 -36.13 -5.74 13.29
C GLY A 97 -36.93 -5.76 12.00
#